data_AF-A0A7S2M9H8-F1
#
_entry.id   AF-A0A7S2M9H8-F1
#
_cell.length_a   1.000
_cell.length_b   1.000
_cell.length_c   1.000
_cell.angle_alpha   90.00
_cell.angle_beta   90.00
_cell.angle_gamma   90.00
#
_symmetry.space_group_name_H-M   'P 1'
#
loop_
_entity.id
_entity.type
_entity.pdbx_description
1 polymer ?
#
loop_
_entity_poly.entity_id
_entity_poly.type
_entity_poly.pdbx_seq_one_letter_code
_entity_poly.pdbx_strand_id
1 'polypeptide(L)'
;VCSPFGPGRRSGTAAACAASACPSDPLPRVEARLPVGAMASGARRLAAAACSALLPWTGAVAPWPACQEQNTVIRNAGQALFTNLQGYGATIGCFLDDCMSSDKFVASEIESCAKVCISVPECEYWVWGTEEGEQKCWFRTGDAGREDGEGWVSGHKGCYPPGSTAMVMGNDECWAEGFGYNECCDAKYGPNGNAQCWDGVYNYDRCCFPKEEL
;
A
#
# COMPACT_ATOMS: atom_id res chain seq x y z
N VAL A 1 -31.52 -21.75 50.18
CA VAL A 1 -32.77 -21.03 50.50
C VAL A 1 -33.35 -20.52 49.19
N CYS A 2 -34.61 -20.84 48.93
CA CYS A 2 -35.35 -20.56 47.70
C CYS A 2 -35.48 -19.07 47.38
N SER A 3 -35.54 -18.73 46.09
CA SER A 3 -36.17 -17.50 45.57
C SER A 3 -37.67 -17.47 45.96
N PRO A 4 -38.38 -16.31 45.95
CA PRO A 4 -38.88 -15.69 44.70
C PRO A 4 -39.12 -14.15 44.75
N PHE A 5 -39.35 -13.54 43.58
CA PHE A 5 -40.38 -12.52 43.24
C PHE A 5 -39.96 -11.67 42.01
N GLY A 6 -40.68 -11.85 40.89
CA GLY A 6 -40.80 -10.82 39.83
C GLY A 6 -42.05 -9.95 40.06
N PRO A 7 -42.65 -9.28 39.05
CA PRO A 7 -42.19 -8.94 37.71
C PRO A 7 -42.30 -7.42 37.40
N GLY A 8 -41.61 -6.94 36.36
CA GLY A 8 -41.76 -5.56 35.87
C GLY A 8 -41.46 -5.43 34.39
N ARG A 9 -42.51 -5.44 33.56
CA ARG A 9 -42.45 -5.06 32.14
C ARG A 9 -42.14 -3.56 32.03
N ARG A 10 -41.15 -3.16 31.23
CA ARG A 10 -41.19 -1.91 30.47
C ARG A 10 -40.57 -2.09 29.09
N SER A 11 -41.41 -1.83 28.10
CA SER A 11 -41.09 -1.52 26.72
C SER A 11 -40.21 -0.28 26.63
N GLY A 12 -39.33 -0.24 25.63
CA GLY A 12 -38.59 0.94 25.20
C GLY A 12 -37.62 0.56 24.09
N THR A 13 -38.10 0.40 22.86
CA THR A 13 -37.88 1.34 21.73
C THR A 13 -36.41 1.71 21.51
N ALA A 14 -35.88 1.16 20.42
CA ALA A 14 -34.61 1.55 19.81
C ALA A 14 -34.57 3.07 19.58
N ALA A 15 -33.55 3.72 20.15
CA ALA A 15 -33.20 5.09 19.81
C ALA A 15 -32.23 5.04 18.63
N ALA A 16 -32.75 5.35 17.44
CA ALA A 16 -31.97 5.72 16.28
C ALA A 16 -31.24 7.04 16.58
N CYS A 17 -29.91 7.05 16.51
CA CYS A 17 -29.15 8.29 16.47
C CYS A 17 -29.36 8.94 15.11
N ALA A 18 -30.20 9.97 15.10
CA ALA A 18 -30.39 10.86 13.97
C ALA A 18 -29.11 11.66 13.71
N ALA A 19 -28.64 11.63 12.46
CA ALA A 19 -27.65 12.55 11.93
C ALA A 19 -28.22 13.97 11.93
N SER A 20 -27.51 14.90 12.56
CA SER A 20 -27.86 16.32 12.56
C SER A 20 -26.68 17.15 12.04
N ALA A 21 -26.94 17.76 10.88
CA ALA A 21 -26.47 19.04 10.35
C ALA A 21 -24.95 19.30 10.19
N CYS A 22 -24.56 19.54 8.93
CA CYS A 22 -23.66 20.65 8.58
C CYS A 22 -24.39 21.57 7.59
N PRO A 23 -24.62 22.85 7.93
CA PRO A 23 -25.08 23.84 6.96
C PRO A 23 -23.93 24.24 6.03
N SER A 24 -24.23 24.28 4.74
CA SER A 24 -23.36 24.75 3.66
C SER A 24 -23.36 26.28 3.62
N ASP A 25 -22.24 26.89 4.01
CA ASP A 25 -21.97 28.32 3.79
C ASP A 25 -21.48 28.58 2.35
N PRO A 26 -22.05 29.57 1.63
CA PRO A 26 -21.52 30.03 0.36
C PRO A 26 -20.46 31.13 0.55
N LEU A 27 -19.33 30.97 -0.15
CA LEU A 27 -18.22 31.94 -0.20
C LEU A 27 -18.63 33.28 -0.86
N PRO A 28 -18.08 34.42 -0.41
CA PRO A 28 -18.34 35.72 -1.01
C PRO A 28 -17.57 35.94 -2.33
N ARG A 29 -18.28 36.57 -3.28
CA ARG A 29 -17.84 36.93 -4.63
C ARG A 29 -17.11 38.29 -4.57
N VAL A 30 -15.81 38.31 -4.86
CA VAL A 30 -15.02 39.55 -4.96
C VAL A 30 -15.18 40.12 -6.37
N GLU A 31 -15.86 41.27 -6.49
CA GLU A 31 -15.95 42.05 -7.72
C GLU A 31 -14.68 42.90 -7.90
N ALA A 32 -13.94 42.65 -8.98
CA ALA A 32 -12.83 43.51 -9.42
C ALA A 32 -13.37 44.59 -10.37
N ARG A 33 -13.28 45.86 -9.93
CA ARG A 33 -13.56 47.05 -10.76
C ARG A 33 -12.35 47.32 -11.69
N LEU A 34 -12.63 47.45 -12.98
CA LEU A 34 -11.70 47.95 -14.00
C LEU A 34 -11.72 49.49 -14.04
N PRO A 35 -10.56 50.16 -14.16
CA PRO A 35 -10.51 51.56 -14.60
C PRO A 35 -10.46 51.66 -16.13
N VAL A 36 -11.24 52.62 -16.65
CA VAL A 36 -11.22 53.10 -18.03
C VAL A 36 -10.18 54.22 -18.14
N GLY A 37 -9.30 54.18 -19.16
CA GLY A 37 -8.41 55.30 -19.43
C GLY A 37 -7.41 55.15 -20.59
N ALA A 38 -7.73 55.84 -21.69
CA ALA A 38 -6.85 56.54 -22.64
C ALA A 38 -5.96 55.77 -23.65
N MET A 39 -6.19 56.11 -24.93
CA MET A 39 -5.36 55.80 -26.10
C MET A 39 -4.10 56.68 -26.16
N ALA A 40 -2.99 56.10 -26.65
CA ALA A 40 -1.95 56.85 -27.35
C ALA A 40 -1.16 55.94 -28.32
N SER A 41 -0.85 56.53 -29.47
CA SER A 41 -0.34 55.93 -30.69
C SER A 41 1.12 55.47 -30.64
N GLY A 42 1.42 54.47 -31.48
CA GLY A 42 2.58 54.49 -32.36
C GLY A 42 3.88 53.88 -31.84
N ALA A 43 4.20 52.67 -32.31
CA ALA A 43 5.48 52.35 -32.95
C ALA A 43 5.48 50.87 -33.34
N ARG A 44 5.53 50.59 -34.64
CA ARG A 44 5.81 49.25 -35.17
C ARG A 44 7.20 48.83 -34.70
N ARG A 45 7.28 47.85 -33.82
CA ARG A 45 8.48 47.03 -33.61
C ARG A 45 8.15 45.63 -34.06
N LEU A 46 8.97 45.14 -34.98
CA LEU A 46 8.91 43.80 -35.55
C LEU A 46 8.96 42.78 -34.41
N ALA A 47 7.84 42.08 -34.18
CA ALA A 47 7.80 40.94 -33.29
C ALA A 47 8.56 39.80 -33.97
N ALA A 48 9.80 39.57 -33.55
CA ALA A 48 10.44 38.28 -33.75
C ALA A 48 9.63 37.26 -32.93
N ALA A 49 8.81 36.48 -33.62
CA ALA A 49 8.13 35.33 -33.05
C ALA A 49 9.20 34.32 -32.63
N ALA A 50 9.65 34.40 -31.38
CA ALA A 50 10.37 33.31 -30.74
C ALA A 50 9.36 32.16 -30.64
N CYS A 51 9.47 31.23 -31.58
CA CYS A 51 8.76 29.96 -31.53
C CYS A 51 9.33 29.20 -30.33
N SER A 52 8.74 29.42 -29.15
CA SER A 52 9.02 28.62 -27.96
C SER A 52 8.68 27.19 -28.31
N ALA A 53 9.70 26.40 -28.65
CA ALA A 53 9.58 24.98 -28.84
C ALA A 53 9.04 24.40 -27.53
N LEU A 54 7.76 24.03 -27.55
CA LEU A 54 7.13 23.20 -26.53
C LEU A 54 7.83 21.84 -26.59
N LEU A 55 8.94 21.70 -25.84
CA LEU A 55 9.46 20.38 -25.51
C LEU A 55 8.35 19.70 -24.70
N PRO A 56 7.75 18.59 -25.18
CA PRO A 56 6.88 17.82 -24.33
C PRO A 56 7.73 17.37 -23.15
N TRP A 57 7.36 17.81 -21.95
CA TRP A 57 7.78 17.16 -20.72
C TRP A 57 7.17 15.76 -20.75
N THR A 58 7.84 14.82 -21.42
CA THR A 58 7.68 13.41 -21.10
C THR A 58 8.39 13.25 -19.76
N GLY A 59 7.65 13.48 -18.67
CA GLY A 59 8.11 13.17 -17.32
C GLY A 59 8.32 11.66 -17.24
N ALA A 60 9.52 11.20 -17.62
CA ALA A 60 9.90 9.83 -17.45
C ALA A 60 10.04 9.58 -15.94
N VAL A 61 9.33 8.58 -15.43
CA VAL A 61 9.57 8.05 -14.08
C VAL A 61 11.04 7.66 -14.05
N ALA A 62 11.78 8.18 -13.07
CA ALA A 62 13.20 7.88 -12.93
C ALA A 62 13.39 6.35 -12.80
N PRO A 63 14.43 5.75 -13.38
CA PRO A 63 14.70 4.34 -13.18
C PRO A 63 15.25 4.11 -11.77
N TRP A 64 15.23 2.85 -11.30
CA TRP A 64 15.92 2.47 -10.09
C TRP A 64 17.43 2.77 -10.17
N PRO A 65 18.06 3.28 -9.08
CA PRO A 65 17.50 3.60 -7.76
C PRO A 65 16.95 5.03 -7.64
N ALA A 66 16.97 5.82 -8.71
CA ALA A 66 16.59 7.23 -8.69
C ALA A 66 15.07 7.49 -8.53
N CYS A 67 14.22 6.48 -8.71
CA CYS A 67 12.79 6.56 -8.36
C CYS A 67 12.50 6.51 -6.86
N GLN A 68 13.48 6.17 -6.03
CA GLN A 68 13.29 6.08 -4.60
C GLN A 68 13.14 7.47 -3.99
N GLU A 69 12.15 7.63 -3.11
CA GLU A 69 11.89 8.85 -2.37
C GLU A 69 12.63 8.81 -1.04
N GLN A 70 13.80 9.46 -1.01
CA GLN A 70 14.63 9.54 0.19
C GLN A 70 14.03 10.44 1.26
N ASN A 71 14.23 10.08 2.52
CA ASN A 71 13.70 10.76 3.70
C ASN A 71 12.19 10.98 3.64
N THR A 72 11.46 10.03 3.05
CA THR A 72 10.01 10.11 2.86
C THR A 72 9.37 8.88 3.46
N VAL A 73 8.35 9.09 4.29
CA VAL A 73 7.55 8.02 4.89
C VAL A 73 6.10 8.15 4.44
N ILE A 74 5.47 7.02 4.07
CA ILE A 74 4.03 6.94 3.83
C ILE A 74 3.39 6.21 5.01
N ARG A 75 2.86 6.99 5.95
CA ARG A 75 2.23 6.46 7.17
C ARG A 75 0.93 5.73 6.83
N ASN A 76 0.44 4.93 7.78
CA ASN A 76 -0.85 4.27 7.64
C ASN A 76 -2.00 5.29 7.80
N ALA A 77 -2.43 5.90 6.69
CA ALA A 77 -3.62 6.77 6.63
C ALA A 77 -4.89 5.96 6.28
N GLY A 78 -5.04 4.76 6.85
CA GLY A 78 -6.11 3.82 6.49
C GLY A 78 -5.86 3.10 5.16
N GLN A 79 -4.62 3.11 4.67
CA GLN A 79 -4.18 2.51 3.40
C GLN A 79 -3.16 1.38 3.59
N ALA A 80 -3.09 0.78 4.77
CA ALA A 80 -2.32 -0.43 5.00
C ALA A 80 -2.85 -1.59 4.14
N LEU A 81 -1.94 -2.29 3.46
CA LEU A 81 -2.28 -3.45 2.64
C LEU A 81 -2.08 -4.73 3.45
N PHE A 82 -3.14 -5.22 4.10
CA PHE A 82 -3.11 -6.51 4.79
C PHE A 82 -3.32 -7.65 3.79
N THR A 83 -2.27 -8.45 3.58
CA THR A 83 -2.32 -9.62 2.69
C THR A 83 -1.44 -10.75 3.23
N ASN A 84 -1.45 -11.89 2.54
CA ASN A 84 -0.57 -13.02 2.85
C ASN A 84 0.84 -12.76 2.31
N LEU A 85 1.67 -12.14 3.15
CA LEU A 85 3.08 -11.89 2.87
C LEU A 85 3.95 -13.15 3.07
N GLN A 86 3.46 -14.12 3.86
CA GLN A 86 4.15 -15.39 4.08
C GLN A 86 4.38 -16.15 2.77
N GLY A 87 3.40 -16.16 1.87
CA GLY A 87 3.55 -16.76 0.55
C GLY A 87 4.68 -16.15 -0.28
N TYR A 88 5.07 -14.91 0.01
CA TYR A 88 6.18 -14.22 -0.64
C TYR A 88 7.50 -14.33 0.13
N GLY A 89 7.55 -15.06 1.25
CA GLY A 89 8.76 -15.30 2.04
C GLY A 89 8.84 -14.55 3.36
N ALA A 90 7.82 -13.76 3.73
CA ALA A 90 7.81 -13.08 5.02
C ALA A 90 7.60 -14.09 6.18
N THR A 91 8.53 -14.15 7.11
CA THR A 91 8.46 -15.07 8.27
C THR A 91 8.49 -14.37 9.63
N ILE A 92 8.98 -13.12 9.68
CA ILE A 92 9.18 -12.34 10.91
C ILE A 92 8.88 -10.86 10.71
N GLY A 93 8.61 -10.14 11.81
CA GLY A 93 8.32 -8.69 11.80
C GLY A 93 6.93 -8.32 11.29
N CYS A 94 6.05 -9.31 11.20
CA CYS A 94 4.69 -9.16 10.72
C CYS A 94 3.79 -8.49 11.77
N PHE A 95 2.65 -7.99 11.30
CA PHE A 95 1.65 -7.36 12.15
C PHE A 95 1.07 -8.40 13.12
N LEU A 96 1.21 -8.16 14.42
CA LEU A 96 0.77 -9.09 15.49
C LEU A 96 1.30 -10.52 15.31
N ASP A 97 2.53 -10.66 14.78
CA ASP A 97 3.19 -11.95 14.50
C ASP A 97 2.43 -12.84 13.49
N ASP A 98 1.54 -12.26 12.67
CA ASP A 98 0.77 -12.98 11.64
C ASP A 98 1.17 -12.51 10.22
N CYS A 99 2.04 -13.28 9.56
CA CYS A 99 2.48 -13.00 8.20
C CYS A 99 1.45 -13.39 7.11
N MET A 100 0.38 -14.10 7.47
CA MET A 100 -0.72 -14.42 6.53
C MET A 100 -1.71 -13.26 6.38
N SER A 101 -1.68 -12.30 7.30
CA SER A 101 -2.49 -11.09 7.25
C SER A 101 -1.69 -9.89 7.76
N SER A 102 -0.68 -9.47 6.99
CA SER A 102 0.17 -8.35 7.36
C SER A 102 0.38 -7.34 6.23
N ASP A 103 0.64 -6.09 6.61
CA ASP A 103 1.15 -5.03 5.73
C ASP A 103 2.65 -4.79 5.90
N LYS A 104 3.36 -5.57 6.74
CA LYS A 104 4.77 -5.37 7.05
C LYS A 104 5.52 -6.67 7.34
N PHE A 105 6.84 -6.64 7.19
CA PHE A 105 7.75 -7.71 7.63
C PHE A 105 9.19 -7.17 7.77
N VAL A 106 10.08 -7.88 8.46
CA VAL A 106 11.51 -7.52 8.54
C VAL A 106 12.18 -7.75 7.20
N ALA A 107 12.88 -6.74 6.69
CA ALA A 107 13.70 -6.86 5.49
C ALA A 107 14.97 -6.02 5.64
N SER A 108 16.14 -6.66 5.57
CA SER A 108 17.42 -5.97 5.65
C SER A 108 17.72 -5.15 4.40
N GLU A 109 17.19 -5.55 3.25
CA GLU A 109 17.42 -4.90 1.96
C GLU A 109 16.15 -4.23 1.44
N ILE A 110 16.29 -3.03 0.88
CA ILE A 110 15.18 -2.26 0.31
C ILE A 110 14.60 -2.95 -0.95
N GLU A 111 15.43 -3.70 -1.65
CA GLU A 111 15.09 -4.50 -2.82
C GLU A 111 13.98 -5.52 -2.49
N SER A 112 13.98 -6.07 -1.27
CA SER A 112 12.97 -7.04 -0.83
C SER A 112 11.58 -6.38 -0.76
N CYS A 113 11.49 -5.12 -0.33
CA CYS A 113 10.22 -4.38 -0.36
C CYS A 113 9.74 -4.16 -1.79
N ALA A 114 10.63 -3.72 -2.68
CA ALA A 114 10.27 -3.49 -4.08
C ALA A 114 9.83 -4.79 -4.77
N LYS A 115 10.56 -5.90 -4.55
CA LYS A 115 10.27 -7.24 -5.10
C LYS A 115 8.92 -7.77 -4.60
N VAL A 116 8.60 -7.63 -3.32
CA VAL A 116 7.27 -8.02 -2.79
C VAL A 116 6.17 -7.15 -3.38
N CYS A 117 6.35 -5.83 -3.44
CA CYS A 117 5.30 -4.93 -3.94
C CYS A 117 4.95 -5.16 -5.42
N ILE A 118 5.93 -5.49 -6.28
CA ILE A 118 5.62 -5.86 -7.67
C ILE A 118 4.88 -7.20 -7.79
N SER A 119 5.03 -8.07 -6.78
CA SER A 119 4.43 -9.41 -6.73
C SER A 119 3.01 -9.37 -6.21
N VAL A 120 2.72 -8.46 -5.28
CA VAL A 120 1.39 -8.28 -4.69
C VAL A 120 0.53 -7.36 -5.58
N PRO A 121 -0.58 -7.83 -6.17
CA PRO A 121 -1.37 -7.04 -7.11
C PRO A 121 -1.88 -5.71 -6.55
N GLU A 122 -2.32 -5.69 -5.29
CA GLU A 122 -2.92 -4.53 -4.61
C GLU A 122 -1.89 -3.54 -4.05
N CYS A 123 -0.59 -3.85 -4.13
CA CYS A 123 0.45 -2.95 -3.66
C CYS A 123 0.70 -1.83 -4.67
N GLU A 124 0.54 -0.58 -4.22
CA GLU A 124 0.82 0.62 -5.02
C GLU A 124 2.09 1.34 -4.53
N TYR A 125 2.37 1.25 -3.22
CA TYR A 125 3.58 1.84 -2.62
C TYR A 125 4.19 0.91 -1.58
N TRP A 126 5.51 0.99 -1.48
CA TRP A 126 6.29 0.36 -0.42
C TRP A 126 7.06 1.42 0.36
N VAL A 127 7.30 1.13 1.63
CA VAL A 127 8.09 1.97 2.55
C VAL A 127 9.11 1.06 3.22
N TRP A 128 10.35 1.53 3.34
CA TRP A 128 11.44 0.86 4.04
C TRP A 128 12.04 1.81 5.09
N GLY A 129 12.34 1.27 6.26
CA GLY A 129 12.79 2.07 7.40
C GLY A 129 12.90 1.24 8.68
N THR A 130 13.28 1.91 9.77
CA THR A 130 13.54 1.24 11.05
C THR A 130 12.32 1.31 11.97
N GLU A 131 11.92 0.17 12.54
CA GLU A 131 10.95 0.09 13.64
C GLU A 131 11.53 -0.83 14.72
N GLU A 132 11.61 -0.35 15.96
CA GLU A 132 12.10 -1.13 17.11
C GLU A 132 13.55 -1.69 16.95
N GLY A 133 14.36 -1.03 16.11
CA GLY A 133 15.75 -1.42 15.87
C GLY A 133 15.94 -2.41 14.71
N GLU A 134 14.87 -2.79 14.02
CA GLU A 134 14.90 -3.66 12.85
C GLU A 134 14.49 -2.90 11.58
N GLN A 135 15.12 -3.22 10.45
CA GLN A 135 14.66 -2.74 9.16
C GLN A 135 13.41 -3.52 8.73
N LYS A 136 12.35 -2.81 8.38
CA LYS A 136 11.10 -3.42 7.93
C LYS A 136 10.62 -2.80 6.63
N CYS A 137 9.82 -3.57 5.92
CA CYS A 137 9.01 -3.09 4.80
C CYS A 137 7.58 -2.83 5.29
N TRP A 138 6.92 -1.84 4.70
CA TRP A 138 5.47 -1.64 4.79
C TRP A 138 4.86 -1.48 3.40
N PHE A 139 3.68 -2.04 3.20
CA PHE A 139 2.96 -1.98 1.93
C PHE A 139 1.69 -1.16 2.05
N ARG A 140 1.42 -0.36 1.01
CA ARG A 140 0.29 0.54 0.95
C ARG A 140 -0.49 0.39 -0.36
N THR A 141 -1.79 0.61 -0.26
CA THR A 141 -2.70 0.70 -1.42
C THR A 141 -2.80 2.12 -2.00
N GLY A 142 -2.10 3.08 -1.39
CA GLY A 142 -2.06 4.49 -1.81
C GLY A 142 -0.98 5.26 -1.06
N ASP A 143 -0.89 6.57 -1.30
CA ASP A 143 0.14 7.46 -0.75
C ASP A 143 -0.41 8.55 0.19
N ALA A 144 -1.63 8.38 0.70
CA ALA A 144 -2.11 9.24 1.76
C ALA A 144 -1.24 9.06 3.03
N GLY A 145 -0.98 10.16 3.73
CA GLY A 145 -0.06 10.15 4.89
C GLY A 145 1.42 10.21 4.51
N ARG A 146 1.74 10.68 3.30
CA ARG A 146 3.10 11.04 2.89
C ARG A 146 3.62 12.22 3.71
N GLU A 147 4.76 12.03 4.36
CA GLU A 147 5.41 13.00 5.24
C GLU A 147 6.93 12.91 5.10
N ASP A 148 7.64 13.96 5.51
CA ASP A 148 9.09 13.93 5.68
C ASP A 148 9.46 13.00 6.85
N GLY A 149 10.40 12.10 6.63
CA GLY A 149 10.87 11.12 7.62
C GLY A 149 12.33 10.77 7.40
N GLU A 150 13.22 11.36 8.20
CA GLU A 150 14.66 11.08 8.10
C GLU A 150 14.96 9.58 8.27
N GLY A 151 15.76 9.02 7.36
CA GLY A 151 16.12 7.60 7.36
C GLY A 151 15.06 6.66 6.78
N TRP A 152 13.91 7.18 6.34
CA TRP A 152 12.88 6.42 5.63
C TRP A 152 13.07 6.53 4.12
N VAL A 153 12.76 5.45 3.41
CA VAL A 153 12.77 5.42 1.95
C VAL A 153 11.45 4.85 1.49
N SER A 154 10.78 5.57 0.59
CA SER A 154 9.52 5.10 -0.01
C SER A 154 9.66 4.95 -1.52
N GLY A 155 8.76 4.19 -2.13
CA GLY A 155 8.69 4.10 -3.58
C GLY A 155 7.35 3.60 -4.06
N HIS A 156 7.01 3.99 -5.29
CA HIS A 156 5.86 3.45 -6.02
C HIS A 156 6.14 2.01 -6.47
N LYS A 157 5.10 1.21 -6.76
CA LYS A 157 5.20 -0.16 -7.29
C LYS A 157 6.12 -0.27 -8.50
N GLY A 158 6.12 0.75 -9.36
CA GLY A 158 7.00 0.84 -10.54
C GLY A 158 8.49 1.10 -10.23
N CYS A 159 8.85 1.36 -8.98
CA CYS A 159 10.22 1.58 -8.54
C CYS A 159 10.83 0.28 -7.99
N TYR A 160 11.53 -0.45 -8.85
CA TYR A 160 12.17 -1.73 -8.50
C TYR A 160 13.47 -1.94 -9.30
N PRO A 161 14.41 -2.76 -8.81
CA PRO A 161 15.66 -3.03 -9.51
C PRO A 161 15.43 -3.59 -10.92
N PRO A 162 16.22 -3.17 -11.93
CA PRO A 162 16.08 -3.69 -13.29
C PRO A 162 16.30 -5.21 -13.30
N GLY A 163 15.44 -5.93 -14.03
CA GLY A 163 15.47 -7.39 -14.09
C GLY A 163 14.71 -8.11 -12.97
N SER A 164 14.10 -7.38 -12.03
CA SER A 164 13.20 -8.00 -11.04
C SER A 164 11.96 -8.58 -11.71
N THR A 165 11.57 -9.78 -11.30
CA THR A 165 10.33 -10.44 -11.70
C THR A 165 9.41 -10.57 -10.51
N ALA A 166 8.10 -10.52 -10.75
CA ALA A 166 7.10 -10.84 -9.72
C ALA A 166 7.34 -12.27 -9.22
N MET A 167 7.32 -12.43 -7.90
CA MET A 167 7.44 -13.70 -7.21
C MET A 167 6.14 -14.47 -7.29
N VAL A 168 6.26 -15.78 -7.42
CA VAL A 168 5.15 -16.71 -7.24
C VAL A 168 5.06 -17.05 -5.75
N MET A 169 3.85 -17.25 -5.24
CA MET A 169 3.66 -17.64 -3.86
C MET A 169 4.13 -19.08 -3.62
N GLY A 170 4.90 -19.27 -2.55
CA GLY A 170 5.50 -20.55 -2.17
C GLY A 170 6.56 -21.04 -3.16
N ASN A 171 6.93 -22.31 -3.05
CA ASN A 171 7.94 -22.94 -3.88
C ASN A 171 7.31 -23.48 -5.17
N ASP A 172 7.72 -22.93 -6.32
CA ASP A 172 7.18 -23.28 -7.63
C ASP A 172 7.48 -24.74 -8.03
N GLU A 173 8.51 -25.37 -7.45
CA GLU A 173 8.81 -26.79 -7.65
C GLU A 173 7.77 -27.75 -7.00
N CYS A 174 6.89 -27.24 -6.13
CA CYS A 174 5.91 -28.06 -5.42
C CYS A 174 4.59 -28.27 -6.17
N TRP A 175 4.31 -27.46 -7.18
CA TRP A 175 2.96 -27.37 -7.75
C TRP A 175 2.78 -28.28 -8.97
N ALA A 176 1.62 -28.95 -9.01
CA ALA A 176 1.21 -29.85 -10.10
C ALA A 176 -0.27 -29.62 -10.43
N GLU A 177 -0.79 -30.24 -11.49
CA GLU A 177 -2.19 -30.05 -11.91
C GLU A 177 -3.17 -30.31 -10.74
N GLY A 178 -3.90 -29.27 -10.33
CA GLY A 178 -4.87 -29.32 -9.23
C GLY A 178 -4.32 -29.04 -7.82
N PHE A 179 -3.01 -28.82 -7.68
CA PHE A 179 -2.35 -28.51 -6.41
C PHE A 179 -1.48 -27.26 -6.56
N GLY A 180 -1.99 -26.13 -6.09
CA GLY A 180 -1.27 -24.86 -6.02
C GLY A 180 -1.24 -24.29 -4.60
N TYR A 181 -0.64 -23.11 -4.49
CA TYR A 181 -0.52 -22.40 -3.21
C TYR A 181 -1.88 -22.22 -2.51
N ASN A 182 -2.92 -21.84 -3.25
CA ASN A 182 -4.24 -21.56 -2.68
C ASN A 182 -4.97 -22.81 -2.16
N GLU A 183 -4.66 -23.97 -2.72
CA GLU A 183 -5.25 -25.25 -2.34
C GLU A 183 -4.52 -25.88 -1.15
N CYS A 184 -3.25 -25.51 -0.95
CA CYS A 184 -2.35 -26.16 0.01
C CYS A 184 -1.91 -25.27 1.18
N CYS A 185 -1.74 -23.97 0.98
CA CYS A 185 -1.13 -23.04 1.93
C CYS A 185 -2.05 -21.91 2.40
N ASP A 186 -3.29 -21.87 1.91
CA ASP A 186 -4.28 -20.89 2.32
C ASP A 186 -4.54 -20.94 3.83
N ALA A 187 -4.61 -19.76 4.45
CA ALA A 187 -4.79 -19.57 5.88
C ALA A 187 -6.00 -20.33 6.46
N LYS A 188 -7.04 -20.61 5.65
CA LYS A 188 -8.22 -21.37 6.08
C LYS A 188 -7.91 -22.79 6.55
N TYR A 189 -6.77 -23.37 6.14
CA TYR A 189 -6.34 -24.70 6.56
C TYR A 189 -5.54 -24.70 7.86
N GLY A 190 -5.16 -23.53 8.37
CA GLY A 190 -4.36 -23.37 9.58
C GLY A 190 -2.84 -23.46 9.33
N PRO A 191 -2.03 -23.53 10.40
CA PRO A 191 -0.57 -23.33 10.33
C PRO A 191 0.20 -24.45 9.62
N ASN A 192 -0.44 -25.59 9.32
CA ASN A 192 0.17 -26.71 8.60
C ASN A 192 -0.40 -26.87 7.18
N GLY A 193 -1.22 -25.94 6.73
CA GLY A 193 -1.87 -26.01 5.42
C GLY A 193 -2.80 -27.22 5.27
N ASN A 194 -3.19 -27.51 4.03
CA ASN A 194 -4.09 -28.61 3.71
C ASN A 194 -3.35 -29.95 3.76
N ALA A 195 -3.69 -30.80 4.74
CA ALA A 195 -3.08 -32.11 4.93
C ALA A 195 -3.20 -33.06 3.72
N GLN A 196 -4.11 -32.80 2.76
CA GLN A 196 -4.23 -33.61 1.54
C GLN A 196 -3.13 -33.32 0.51
N CYS A 197 -2.39 -32.21 0.64
CA CYS A 197 -1.31 -31.86 -0.28
C CYS A 197 0.02 -32.55 0.06
N TRP A 198 0.13 -33.16 1.24
CA TRP A 198 1.42 -33.60 1.78
C TRP A 198 1.58 -35.11 1.68
N ASP A 199 2.67 -35.56 1.06
CA ASP A 199 2.98 -36.98 0.81
C ASP A 199 4.37 -37.40 1.37
N GLY A 200 5.02 -36.48 2.10
CA GLY A 200 6.35 -36.66 2.66
C GLY A 200 7.43 -35.95 1.84
N VAL A 201 7.40 -36.04 0.50
CA VAL A 201 8.32 -35.28 -0.37
C VAL A 201 7.86 -33.82 -0.43
N TYR A 202 6.55 -33.63 -0.57
CA TYR A 202 5.89 -32.34 -0.45
C TYR A 202 5.37 -32.17 0.98
N ASN A 203 5.73 -31.05 1.62
CA ASN A 203 5.29 -30.68 2.96
C ASN A 203 5.17 -29.15 3.07
N TYR A 204 4.52 -28.70 4.14
CA TYR A 204 4.22 -27.29 4.37
C TYR A 204 5.47 -26.40 4.31
N ASP A 205 6.52 -26.74 5.07
CA ASP A 205 7.73 -25.92 5.18
C ASP A 205 8.50 -25.82 3.85
N ARG A 206 8.42 -26.86 3.02
CA ARG A 206 9.06 -26.87 1.70
C ARG A 206 8.28 -26.08 0.65
N CYS A 207 6.95 -26.11 0.72
CA CYS A 207 6.09 -25.69 -0.37
C CYS A 207 5.41 -24.34 -0.14
N CYS A 208 5.10 -23.98 1.10
CA CYS A 208 4.40 -22.74 1.40
C CYS A 208 5.32 -21.51 1.52
N PHE A 209 6.63 -21.72 1.40
CA PHE A 209 7.64 -20.67 1.39
C PHE A 209 8.41 -20.70 0.07
N PRO A 210 8.75 -19.53 -0.50
CA PRO A 210 9.57 -19.46 -1.70
C PRO A 210 10.97 -20.01 -1.46
N LYS A 211 11.61 -20.47 -2.54
CA LYS A 211 12.98 -21.00 -2.50
C LYS A 211 14.04 -19.93 -2.25
N GLU A 212 13.79 -18.71 -2.72
CA GLU A 212 14.62 -17.55 -2.46
C GLU A 212 14.08 -16.83 -1.22
N GLU A 213 14.89 -16.74 -0.18
CA GLU A 213 14.59 -15.96 1.03
C GLU A 213 14.78 -14.46 0.76
N LEU A 214 13.94 -13.63 1.40
CA LEU A 214 13.91 -12.16 1.28
C LEU A 214 14.83 -11.44 2.26
#